data_AF-A0AAU9QS95-F1
#
_entry.id   AF-A0AAU9QS95-F1
#
_cell.length_a   1.000
_cell.length_b   1.000
_cell.length_c   1.000
_cell.angle_alpha   90.00
_cell.angle_beta   90.00
_cell.angle_gamma   90.00
#
_symmetry.space_group_name_H-M   'P 1'
#
loop_
_entity.id
_entity.type
_entity.pdbx_description
1 polymer ?
#
loop_
_entity_poly.entity_id
_entity_poly.type
_entity_poly.pdbx_seq_one_letter_code
_entity_poly.pdbx_strand_id
1 'polypeptide(L)'
;MSQSVLSQINVFPVKSVGGVALSSAWVEKQGLSFDRRFMIATSDGSMVTARKFPQMVTIKSALLPDGIVFSSLGEEPLKIRYQDFKMQEAPATVWKDSFTAYTTTDEADDWFSKVLGLRVELLFTGEQSNRVREKLGHNVSFADGYPVLVISEASLEELNRRSTEQHSMDQFRTNLVVSDTKPFEEDSWKRIRIGEVEFESVKPCERCILTTVNTQRGTFRESKEPLKTLQEFRANERGGVFFGQNLVALNEGIIRSGDKVEVLEYKEPEFYPDNSPHRMTLTCVEREEIARDFVTLWFEPSKGQLPTYLPGQHLPIEVDIEGKKVGRRYTLSSSPSRPGRYAISVKRVSGGRVSNSLLDNLQVGDVLEAETPDGQFHLKEHSVQPLLLLSAGSGVTPMLSMVRYLADQNQLDDVVFYHQCSSEIDIPCKDELDELKRQHPGLDVKICLTQPAVDWFGLKGRISLSHIKQIKDVEKRQVFVCGPDGFMQKAKNLLLKKGLPEDNYHQEAFGVAATAAKPEKSVEIEFNGFKLMGNNQQTLLEQVENAGKNISNSCRAGLCGACKVQMESGQVDHPDVPAISAEERAMGKVLACCAIPQTDVTITD
;
A
#
# COMPACT_ATOMS: atom_id res chain seq x y z
N MET A 1 23.03 0.14 -31.16
CA MET A 1 22.32 0.56 -29.94
C MET A 1 22.03 2.03 -30.11
N SER A 2 20.77 2.46 -29.91
CA SER A 2 20.47 3.89 -29.87
C SER A 2 21.32 4.54 -28.78
N GLN A 3 21.74 5.76 -29.03
CA GLN A 3 22.65 6.50 -28.18
C GLN A 3 21.82 7.49 -27.39
N SER A 4 21.96 7.49 -26.05
CA SER A 4 21.15 8.32 -25.17
C SER A 4 21.32 9.81 -25.45
N VAL A 5 20.23 10.57 -25.38
CA VAL A 5 20.18 12.00 -25.73
C VAL A 5 19.49 12.80 -24.63
N LEU A 6 19.99 14.00 -24.34
CA LEU A 6 19.33 14.95 -23.46
C LEU A 6 18.08 15.49 -24.15
N SER A 7 16.90 14.98 -23.82
CA SER A 7 15.66 15.36 -24.48
C SER A 7 15.10 16.68 -23.96
N GLN A 8 15.24 16.95 -22.65
CA GLN A 8 14.69 18.16 -22.02
C GLN A 8 15.61 18.70 -20.92
N ILE A 9 15.70 20.03 -20.86
CA ILE A 9 16.34 20.75 -19.75
C ILE A 9 15.25 21.55 -19.03
N ASN A 10 15.17 21.41 -17.72
CA ASN A 10 14.25 22.18 -16.88
C ASN A 10 15.02 22.89 -15.77
N VAL A 11 14.58 24.12 -15.51
CA VAL A 11 15.00 24.89 -14.34
C VAL A 11 13.79 25.25 -13.51
N PHE A 12 14.01 25.39 -12.20
CA PHE A 12 12.97 25.78 -11.26
C PHE A 12 13.38 27.05 -10.53
N PRO A 13 13.09 28.24 -11.08
CA PRO A 13 13.67 29.50 -10.61
C PRO A 13 13.48 29.77 -9.11
N VAL A 14 12.30 29.42 -8.61
CA VAL A 14 11.96 29.48 -7.19
C VAL A 14 11.82 28.06 -6.63
N LYS A 15 12.40 27.83 -5.44
CA LYS A 15 12.23 26.58 -4.70
C LYS A 15 10.74 26.29 -4.51
N SER A 16 10.31 25.09 -4.94
CA SER A 16 8.92 24.60 -4.86
C SER A 16 7.90 25.19 -5.85
N VAL A 17 8.28 26.11 -6.74
CA VAL A 17 7.42 26.66 -7.80
C VAL A 17 7.52 25.84 -9.09
N GLY A 18 6.57 25.98 -10.01
CA GLY A 18 6.57 25.32 -11.32
C GLY A 18 7.87 25.53 -12.12
N GLY A 19 8.24 24.53 -12.91
CA GLY A 19 9.45 24.56 -13.73
C GLY A 19 9.28 25.30 -15.06
N VAL A 20 10.41 25.65 -15.66
CA VAL A 20 10.53 26.25 -17.00
C VAL A 20 11.42 25.33 -17.84
N ALA A 21 10.91 24.91 -18.99
CA ALA A 21 11.69 24.14 -19.96
C ALA A 21 12.56 25.07 -20.81
N LEU A 22 13.83 24.69 -21.02
CA LEU A 22 14.80 25.44 -21.80
C LEU A 22 15.34 24.58 -22.96
N SER A 23 15.67 25.23 -24.07
CA SER A 23 16.38 24.58 -25.18
C SER A 23 17.89 24.46 -24.91
N SER A 24 18.44 25.32 -24.05
CA SER A 24 19.84 25.29 -23.62
C SER A 24 19.98 25.90 -22.23
N ALA A 25 21.02 25.50 -21.49
CA ALA A 25 21.35 26.06 -20.20
C ALA A 25 22.87 26.15 -20.01
N TRP A 26 23.31 27.22 -19.36
CA TRP A 26 24.66 27.32 -18.81
C TRP A 26 24.71 26.52 -17.50
N VAL A 27 25.69 25.64 -17.36
CA VAL A 27 25.93 24.86 -16.15
C VAL A 27 27.05 25.54 -15.37
N GLU A 28 26.74 25.92 -14.14
CA GLU A 28 27.67 26.44 -13.15
C GLU A 28 28.05 25.31 -12.18
N LYS A 29 29.13 25.49 -11.41
CA LYS A 29 29.43 24.54 -10.30
C LYS A 29 28.25 24.40 -9.32
N GLN A 30 27.48 25.47 -9.11
CA GLN A 30 26.33 25.49 -8.22
C GLN A 30 25.04 24.89 -8.82
N GLY A 31 25.06 24.43 -10.08
CA GLY A 31 23.90 23.86 -10.78
C GLY A 31 23.62 24.48 -12.14
N LEU A 32 22.41 24.25 -12.67
CA LEU A 32 21.95 24.94 -13.86
C LEU A 32 21.71 26.42 -13.55
N SER A 33 22.13 27.31 -14.45
CA SER A 33 21.79 28.72 -14.37
C SER A 33 20.27 28.91 -14.27
N PHE A 34 19.85 29.90 -13.49
CA PHE A 34 18.45 30.15 -13.13
C PHE A 34 17.76 29.06 -12.30
N ASP A 35 18.40 27.95 -11.91
CA ASP A 35 17.75 26.93 -11.08
C ASP A 35 17.86 27.23 -9.58
N ARG A 36 16.69 27.32 -8.92
CA ARG A 36 16.52 27.54 -7.48
C ARG A 36 17.33 28.73 -6.95
N ARG A 37 17.39 29.80 -7.75
CA ARG A 37 18.03 31.10 -7.40
C ARG A 37 17.19 31.91 -6.42
N PHE A 38 15.92 31.54 -6.29
CA PHE A 38 14.99 32.15 -5.35
C PHE A 38 14.38 31.13 -4.41
N MET A 39 13.95 31.60 -3.24
CA MET A 39 13.19 30.83 -2.27
C MET A 39 12.18 31.73 -1.59
N ILE A 40 10.97 31.22 -1.40
CA ILE A 40 9.96 31.89 -0.59
C ILE A 40 10.20 31.48 0.86
N ALA A 41 10.29 32.46 1.75
CA ALA A 41 10.56 32.25 3.17
C ALA A 41 9.52 32.96 4.04
N THR A 42 9.32 32.48 5.26
CA THR A 42 8.66 33.25 6.32
C THR A 42 9.62 34.28 6.91
N SER A 43 9.11 35.21 7.71
CA SER A 43 9.90 36.32 8.30
C SER A 43 11.05 35.89 9.21
N ASP A 44 11.08 34.63 9.64
CA ASP A 44 12.18 34.02 10.40
C ASP A 44 13.25 33.37 9.50
N GLY A 45 13.10 33.48 8.17
CA GLY A 45 14.00 32.87 7.17
C GLY A 45 13.70 31.40 6.87
N SER A 46 12.66 30.81 7.47
CA SER A 46 12.29 29.41 7.23
C SER A 46 11.66 29.24 5.84
N MET A 47 12.12 28.24 5.09
CA MET A 47 11.60 27.97 3.75
C MET A 47 10.11 27.60 3.74
N VAL A 48 9.37 28.17 2.78
CA VAL A 48 8.01 27.75 2.42
C VAL A 48 8.10 26.73 1.29
N THR A 49 7.37 25.62 1.41
CA THR A 49 7.48 24.50 0.46
C THR A 49 6.13 24.01 -0.02
N ALA A 50 6.11 23.46 -1.24
CA ALA A 50 4.92 22.82 -1.80
C ALA A 50 4.53 21.52 -1.08
N ARG A 51 5.35 21.04 -0.13
CA ARG A 51 4.96 19.96 0.79
C ARG A 51 3.90 20.41 1.79
N LYS A 52 3.84 21.71 2.09
CA LYS A 52 2.87 22.31 3.00
C LYS A 52 1.86 23.19 2.25
N PHE A 53 2.31 23.86 1.18
CA PHE A 53 1.51 24.78 0.36
C PHE A 53 1.53 24.33 -1.10
N PRO A 54 0.82 23.25 -1.45
CA PRO A 54 0.91 22.63 -2.77
C PRO A 54 0.54 23.57 -3.92
N GLN A 55 -0.23 24.63 -3.68
CA GLN A 55 -0.54 25.66 -4.67
C GLN A 55 0.69 26.37 -5.25
N MET A 56 1.84 26.35 -4.57
CA MET A 56 3.08 26.96 -5.10
C MET A 56 3.48 26.42 -6.48
N VAL A 57 3.16 25.16 -6.79
CA VAL A 57 3.55 24.54 -8.08
C VAL A 57 2.78 25.10 -9.28
N THR A 58 1.64 25.78 -9.04
CA THR A 58 0.83 26.37 -10.10
C THR A 58 1.37 27.71 -10.56
N ILE A 59 2.18 28.38 -9.72
CA ILE A 59 2.89 29.61 -10.07
C ILE A 59 3.85 29.29 -11.23
N LYS A 60 3.77 30.10 -12.29
CA LYS A 60 4.63 29.98 -13.47
C LYS A 60 5.66 31.09 -13.48
N SER A 61 6.79 30.81 -14.13
CA SER A 61 7.88 31.76 -14.31
C SER A 61 8.20 31.92 -15.78
N ALA A 62 8.48 33.14 -16.21
CA ALA A 62 9.11 33.44 -17.49
C ALA A 62 10.41 34.18 -17.24
N LEU A 63 11.52 33.65 -17.77
CA LEU A 63 12.84 34.21 -17.60
C LEU A 63 13.04 35.40 -18.56
N LEU A 64 13.58 36.50 -18.05
CA LEU A 64 13.96 37.68 -18.83
C LEU A 64 15.47 37.94 -18.68
N PRO A 65 16.11 38.67 -19.61
CA PRO A 65 17.52 39.04 -19.47
C PRO A 65 17.81 39.88 -18.23
N ASP A 66 16.86 40.70 -17.78
CA ASP A 66 17.00 41.63 -16.66
C ASP A 66 16.20 41.23 -15.41
N GLY A 67 15.53 40.07 -15.42
CA GLY A 67 14.62 39.70 -14.33
C GLY A 67 13.77 38.46 -14.59
N ILE A 68 12.64 38.38 -13.89
CA ILE A 68 11.69 37.27 -13.99
C ILE A 68 10.26 37.82 -13.93
N VAL A 69 9.37 37.21 -14.71
CA VAL A 69 7.92 37.40 -14.58
C VAL A 69 7.32 36.20 -13.88
N PHE A 70 6.53 36.43 -12.84
CA PHE A 70 5.71 35.43 -12.18
C PHE A 70 4.24 35.60 -12.57
N SER A 71 3.54 34.50 -12.76
CA SER A 71 2.10 34.50 -12.98
C SER A 71 1.41 33.40 -12.19
N SER A 72 0.21 33.68 -11.73
CA SER A 72 -0.68 32.77 -11.03
C SER A 72 -2.12 33.05 -11.45
N LEU A 73 -3.00 32.05 -11.35
CA LEU A 73 -4.40 32.21 -11.73
C LEU A 73 -5.10 33.24 -10.83
N GLY A 74 -5.72 34.25 -11.43
CA GLY A 74 -6.47 35.28 -10.70
C GLY A 74 -5.64 36.45 -10.18
N GLU A 75 -4.33 36.47 -10.46
CA GLU A 75 -3.43 37.56 -10.10
C GLU A 75 -2.84 38.23 -11.34
N GLU A 76 -2.65 39.55 -11.28
CA GLU A 76 -1.90 40.26 -12.30
C GLU A 76 -0.44 39.76 -12.33
N PRO A 77 0.17 39.55 -13.51
CA PRO A 77 1.55 39.11 -13.60
C PRO A 77 2.51 40.09 -12.93
N LEU A 78 3.40 39.56 -12.09
CA LEU A 78 4.43 40.34 -11.42
C LEU A 78 5.72 40.29 -12.23
N LYS A 79 6.25 41.43 -12.66
CA LYS A 79 7.60 41.54 -13.23
C LYS A 79 8.56 42.11 -12.19
N ILE A 80 9.59 41.35 -11.83
CA ILE A 80 10.70 41.85 -11.00
C ILE A 80 11.98 41.93 -11.82
N ARG A 81 12.84 42.92 -11.54
CA ARG A 81 14.14 43.08 -12.20
C ARG A 81 15.26 42.99 -11.17
N TYR A 82 16.37 42.35 -11.54
CA TYR A 82 17.50 42.14 -10.63
C TYR A 82 18.08 43.46 -10.09
N GLN A 83 18.13 44.50 -10.93
CA GLN A 83 18.61 45.84 -10.56
C GLN A 83 17.76 46.56 -9.51
N ASP A 84 16.49 46.15 -9.34
CA ASP A 84 15.54 46.79 -8.42
C ASP A 84 15.55 46.08 -7.04
N PHE A 85 16.35 45.01 -6.87
CA PHE A 85 16.43 44.29 -5.61
C PHE A 85 17.10 45.12 -4.53
N LYS A 86 16.54 45.08 -3.33
CA LYS A 86 17.08 45.75 -2.14
C LYS A 86 18.46 45.23 -1.75
N MET A 87 18.73 43.95 -2.03
CA MET A 87 20.01 43.28 -1.75
C MET A 87 20.44 43.40 -0.27
N GLN A 88 19.49 43.49 0.65
CA GLN A 88 19.79 43.47 2.09
C GLN A 88 19.97 42.03 2.54
N GLU A 89 20.96 41.79 3.39
CA GLU A 89 21.19 40.45 3.96
C GLU A 89 19.98 40.01 4.80
N ALA A 90 19.50 38.80 4.53
CA ALA A 90 18.40 38.16 5.24
C ALA A 90 18.79 36.73 5.63
N PRO A 91 18.40 36.27 6.83
CA PRO A 91 18.59 34.88 7.21
C PRO A 91 17.75 33.96 6.33
N ALA A 92 18.33 32.85 5.89
CA ALA A 92 17.64 31.81 5.14
C ALA A 92 18.00 30.44 5.70
N THR A 93 17.00 29.57 5.83
CA THR A 93 17.18 28.20 6.30
C THR A 93 16.58 27.19 5.32
N VAL A 94 17.42 26.29 4.83
CA VAL A 94 17.02 25.12 4.03
C VAL A 94 17.31 23.86 4.83
N TRP A 95 16.26 23.20 5.32
CA TRP A 95 16.36 22.08 6.26
C TRP A 95 17.12 22.46 7.54
N LYS A 96 18.35 21.95 7.69
CA LYS A 96 19.24 22.22 8.83
C LYS A 96 20.35 23.22 8.48
N ASP A 97 20.42 23.65 7.23
CA ASP A 97 21.46 24.55 6.73
C ASP A 97 20.95 25.99 6.80
N SER A 98 21.49 26.80 7.71
CA SER A 98 21.21 28.24 7.81
C SER A 98 22.35 29.05 7.19
N PHE A 99 22.02 30.08 6.43
CA PHE A 99 22.96 30.91 5.68
C PHE A 99 22.35 32.27 5.35
N THR A 100 23.14 33.18 4.78
CA THR A 100 22.69 34.51 4.36
C THR A 100 22.21 34.49 2.91
N ALA A 101 21.02 35.01 2.67
CA ALA A 101 20.46 35.34 1.36
C ALA A 101 20.19 36.85 1.25
N TYR A 102 19.57 37.29 0.16
CA TYR A 102 19.30 38.69 -0.12
C TYR A 102 17.81 38.96 -0.36
N THR A 103 17.31 40.07 0.16
CA THR A 103 15.93 40.52 -0.09
C THR A 103 15.75 41.03 -1.52
N THR A 104 14.54 40.84 -2.07
CA THR A 104 14.18 41.29 -3.42
C THR A 104 13.42 42.61 -3.37
N THR A 105 12.09 42.63 -3.56
CA THR A 105 11.25 43.83 -3.56
C THR A 105 10.01 43.63 -2.69
N ASP A 106 9.48 44.72 -2.09
CA ASP A 106 8.23 44.63 -1.31
C ASP A 106 7.05 44.17 -2.17
N GLU A 107 7.03 44.57 -3.45
CA GLU A 107 6.02 44.13 -4.41
C GLU A 107 6.03 42.61 -4.62
N ALA A 108 7.22 41.99 -4.61
CA ALA A 108 7.33 40.54 -4.69
C ALA A 108 6.79 39.85 -3.44
N ASP A 109 7.16 40.38 -2.27
CA ASP A 109 6.72 39.86 -0.98
C ASP A 109 5.19 39.93 -0.86
N ASP A 110 4.59 41.07 -1.25
CA ASP A 110 3.14 41.27 -1.26
C ASP A 110 2.43 40.34 -2.24
N TRP A 111 2.97 40.19 -3.46
CA TRP A 111 2.37 39.32 -4.49
C TRP A 111 2.39 37.85 -4.07
N PHE A 112 3.53 37.33 -3.62
CA PHE A 112 3.62 35.95 -3.14
C PHE A 112 2.79 35.75 -1.87
N SER A 113 2.71 36.75 -1.00
CA SER A 113 1.87 36.69 0.19
C SER A 113 0.38 36.57 -0.16
N LYS A 114 -0.07 37.32 -1.17
CA LYS A 114 -1.44 37.26 -1.67
C LYS A 114 -1.75 35.91 -2.31
N VAL A 115 -0.85 35.40 -3.19
CA VAL A 115 -1.02 34.09 -3.84
C VAL A 115 -1.09 32.94 -2.84
N LEU A 116 -0.29 33.00 -1.78
CA LEU A 116 -0.21 31.91 -0.80
C LEU A 116 -1.19 32.07 0.38
N GLY A 117 -1.79 33.24 0.57
CA GLY A 117 -2.60 33.55 1.74
C GLY A 117 -1.80 33.55 3.05
N LEU A 118 -0.48 33.79 2.97
CA LEU A 118 0.46 33.74 4.07
C LEU A 118 1.50 34.83 3.88
N ARG A 119 1.82 35.60 4.93
CA ARG A 119 2.91 36.58 4.85
C ARG A 119 4.25 35.89 4.61
N VAL A 120 4.89 36.19 3.49
CA VAL A 120 6.16 35.60 3.04
C VAL A 120 7.05 36.66 2.39
N GLU A 121 8.32 36.30 2.23
CA GLU A 121 9.34 37.08 1.56
C GLU A 121 9.96 36.26 0.42
N LEU A 122 10.26 36.91 -0.70
CA LEU A 122 11.01 36.31 -1.78
C LEU A 122 12.50 36.63 -1.59
N LEU A 123 13.27 35.59 -1.25
CA LEU A 123 14.72 35.67 -1.06
C LEU A 123 15.46 35.26 -2.33
N PHE A 124 16.57 35.94 -2.60
CA PHE A 124 17.48 35.69 -3.71
C PHE A 124 18.84 35.20 -3.21
N THR A 125 19.47 34.26 -3.90
CA THR A 125 20.79 33.73 -3.50
C THR A 125 21.93 34.75 -3.63
N GLY A 126 21.73 35.86 -4.34
CA GLY A 126 22.81 36.67 -4.89
C GLY A 126 23.32 36.10 -6.22
N GLU A 127 24.17 36.84 -6.94
CA GLU A 127 24.78 36.39 -8.22
C GLU A 127 25.60 35.11 -8.04
N GLN A 128 26.32 35.00 -6.93
CA GLN A 128 26.95 33.79 -6.43
C GLN A 128 26.34 33.47 -5.07
N SER A 129 25.90 32.22 -4.88
CA SER A 129 25.30 31.81 -3.60
C SER A 129 26.37 31.79 -2.51
N ASN A 130 26.11 32.34 -1.33
CA ASN A 130 27.01 32.23 -0.18
C ASN A 130 26.89 30.88 0.55
N ARG A 131 25.98 29.99 0.12
CA ARG A 131 25.72 28.71 0.77
C ARG A 131 26.69 27.64 0.25
N VAL A 132 27.69 27.30 1.06
CA VAL A 132 28.60 26.19 0.79
C VAL A 132 28.11 24.94 1.52
N ARG A 133 28.07 23.80 0.82
CA ARG A 133 27.85 22.50 1.47
C ARG A 133 29.17 21.75 1.60
N GLU A 134 29.61 21.49 2.83
CA GLU A 134 30.88 20.82 3.12
C GLU A 134 31.05 19.51 2.34
N LYS A 135 29.99 18.70 2.24
CA LYS A 135 30.01 17.43 1.51
C LYS A 135 30.32 17.57 0.01
N LEU A 136 30.04 18.73 -0.57
CA LEU A 136 30.26 19.02 -1.99
C LEU A 136 31.52 19.88 -2.22
N GLY A 137 31.99 20.60 -1.20
CA GLY A 137 33.15 21.47 -1.29
C GLY A 137 32.97 22.74 -2.15
N HIS A 138 31.74 23.04 -2.58
CA HIS A 138 31.41 24.21 -3.39
C HIS A 138 30.01 24.77 -3.05
N ASN A 139 29.72 25.94 -3.62
CA ASN A 139 28.50 26.70 -3.40
C ASN A 139 27.31 26.02 -4.09
N VAL A 140 26.13 26.07 -3.45
CA VAL A 140 24.87 25.58 -4.02
C VAL A 140 23.80 26.66 -3.86
N SER A 141 22.81 26.66 -4.76
CA SER A 141 21.64 27.54 -4.65
C SER A 141 20.69 27.10 -3.51
N PHE A 142 19.40 27.44 -3.58
CA PHE A 142 18.38 26.94 -2.65
C PHE A 142 18.00 25.45 -2.88
N ALA A 143 18.78 24.69 -3.66
CA ALA A 143 18.64 23.24 -3.80
C ALA A 143 18.67 22.51 -2.44
N ASP A 144 17.99 21.37 -2.32
CA ASP A 144 17.95 20.64 -1.03
C ASP A 144 19.33 20.14 -0.63
N GLY A 145 19.86 19.21 -1.43
CA GLY A 145 21.17 18.61 -1.21
C GLY A 145 22.08 18.66 -2.44
N TYR A 146 21.52 18.45 -3.63
CA TYR A 146 22.25 18.39 -4.89
C TYR A 146 21.53 19.25 -5.94
N PRO A 147 22.28 19.94 -6.81
CA PRO A 147 21.71 20.96 -7.69
C PRO A 147 20.99 20.41 -8.92
N VAL A 148 21.39 19.24 -9.40
CA VAL A 148 20.87 18.67 -10.65
C VAL A 148 20.29 17.30 -10.39
N LEU A 149 19.14 17.03 -11.00
CA LEU A 149 18.48 15.73 -10.99
C LEU A 149 18.31 15.25 -12.43
N VAL A 150 18.75 14.02 -12.70
CA VAL A 150 18.50 13.33 -13.97
C VAL A 150 17.50 12.19 -13.78
N ILE A 151 16.56 12.06 -14.73
CA ILE A 151 15.61 10.94 -14.85
C ILE A 151 15.45 10.61 -16.34
N SER A 152 15.43 9.33 -16.69
CA SER A 152 15.14 8.93 -18.07
C SER A 152 13.65 8.86 -18.39
N GLU A 153 13.28 9.12 -19.65
CA GLU A 153 11.92 8.93 -20.15
C GLU A 153 11.46 7.48 -19.96
N ALA A 154 12.34 6.51 -20.23
CA ALA A 154 12.07 5.09 -20.04
C ALA A 154 11.75 4.72 -18.59
N SER A 155 12.41 5.34 -17.60
CA SER A 155 12.06 5.18 -16.17
C SER A 155 10.66 5.71 -15.84
N LEU A 156 10.25 6.82 -16.44
CA LEU A 156 8.91 7.37 -16.26
C LEU A 156 7.84 6.52 -16.96
N GLU A 157 8.14 6.01 -18.14
CA GLU A 157 7.26 5.07 -18.86
C GLU A 157 7.04 3.79 -18.05
N GLU A 158 8.08 3.23 -17.44
CA GLU A 158 7.96 2.04 -16.61
C GLU A 158 7.15 2.31 -15.33
N LEU A 159 7.29 3.48 -14.71
CA LEU A 159 6.40 3.91 -13.62
C LEU A 159 4.95 4.01 -14.10
N ASN A 160 4.70 4.65 -15.24
CA ASN A 160 3.36 4.81 -15.79
C ASN A 160 2.71 3.48 -16.19
N ARG A 161 3.51 2.50 -16.62
CA ARG A 161 3.05 1.14 -16.93
C ARG A 161 2.52 0.41 -15.69
N ARG A 162 3.10 0.69 -14.52
CA ARG A 162 2.74 0.06 -13.24
C ARG A 162 1.68 0.84 -12.46
N SER A 163 1.63 2.16 -12.65
CA SER A 163 0.74 3.05 -11.89
C SER A 163 -0.70 2.98 -12.38
N THR A 164 -1.62 3.25 -11.45
CA THR A 164 -3.04 3.46 -11.77
C THR A 164 -3.32 4.84 -12.38
N GLU A 165 -2.36 5.75 -12.34
CA GLU A 165 -2.46 7.11 -12.87
C GLU A 165 -1.31 7.46 -13.80
N GLN A 166 -1.54 8.41 -14.71
CA GLN A 166 -0.49 8.93 -15.57
C GLN A 166 0.36 9.99 -14.86
N HIS A 167 1.67 9.80 -14.89
CA HIS A 167 2.71 10.66 -14.35
C HIS A 167 3.51 11.39 -15.42
N SER A 168 4.11 12.49 -15.01
CA SER A 168 4.84 13.44 -15.85
C SER A 168 6.12 13.90 -15.14
N MET A 169 7.16 14.24 -15.91
CA MET A 169 8.50 14.58 -15.35
C MET A 169 8.51 15.77 -14.39
N ASP A 170 7.61 16.73 -14.58
CA ASP A 170 7.47 17.92 -13.73
C ASP A 170 7.11 17.59 -12.28
N GLN A 171 6.44 16.46 -12.01
CA GLN A 171 6.13 15.97 -10.66
C GLN A 171 7.41 15.69 -9.85
N PHE A 172 8.46 15.24 -10.53
CA PHE A 172 9.73 14.86 -9.90
C PHE A 172 10.74 16.01 -9.84
N ARG A 173 10.38 17.16 -10.41
CA ARG A 173 11.24 18.34 -10.55
C ARG A 173 12.58 17.99 -11.21
N THR A 174 12.54 17.18 -12.26
CA THR A 174 13.70 16.71 -13.01
C THR A 174 14.35 17.84 -13.78
N ASN A 175 15.65 18.05 -13.57
CA ASN A 175 16.41 19.09 -14.29
C ASN A 175 16.83 18.62 -15.68
N LEU A 176 17.32 17.38 -15.80
CA LEU A 176 17.79 16.80 -17.05
C LEU A 176 16.96 15.55 -17.35
N VAL A 177 16.24 15.56 -18.47
CA VAL A 177 15.50 14.40 -18.96
C VAL A 177 16.28 13.76 -20.10
N VAL A 178 16.44 12.44 -20.06
CA VAL A 178 17.21 11.70 -21.05
C VAL A 178 16.33 10.68 -21.77
N SER A 179 16.40 10.66 -23.09
CA SER A 179 15.72 9.69 -23.96
C SER A 179 16.68 8.58 -24.40
N ASP A 180 16.16 7.58 -25.12
CA ASP A 180 16.96 6.51 -25.74
C ASP A 180 17.80 5.72 -24.72
N THR A 181 17.14 5.32 -23.64
CA THR A 181 17.70 4.51 -22.55
C THR A 181 16.78 3.33 -22.24
N LYS A 182 17.29 2.35 -21.50
CA LYS A 182 16.44 1.35 -20.84
C LYS A 182 15.85 1.95 -19.55
N PRO A 183 14.70 1.43 -19.05
CA PRO A 183 14.19 1.84 -17.75
C PRO A 183 15.26 1.70 -16.67
N PHE A 184 15.44 2.76 -15.89
CA PHE A 184 16.39 2.88 -14.78
C PHE A 184 17.87 2.75 -15.16
N GLU A 185 18.22 2.89 -16.44
CA GLU A 185 19.61 2.84 -16.87
C GLU A 185 20.47 3.91 -16.17
N GLU A 186 19.88 5.05 -15.81
CA GLU A 186 20.54 6.12 -15.07
C GLU A 186 21.09 5.70 -13.71
N ASP A 187 20.53 4.66 -13.08
CA ASP A 187 21.01 4.15 -11.79
C ASP A 187 22.43 3.59 -11.87
N SER A 188 22.83 3.11 -13.06
CA SER A 188 24.16 2.58 -13.33
C SER A 188 25.20 3.64 -13.68
N TRP A 189 24.80 4.91 -13.84
CA TRP A 189 25.74 5.95 -14.25
C TRP A 189 26.49 6.48 -13.04
N LYS A 190 27.82 6.48 -13.12
CA LYS A 190 28.70 7.12 -12.13
C LYS A 190 29.19 8.47 -12.63
N ARG A 191 29.69 8.53 -13.87
CA ARG A 191 30.09 9.78 -14.53
C ARG A 191 29.52 9.81 -15.94
N ILE A 192 28.95 10.94 -16.31
CA ILE A 192 28.40 11.18 -17.65
C ILE A 192 28.92 12.50 -18.20
N ARG A 193 28.92 12.64 -19.53
CA ARG A 193 29.14 13.90 -20.23
C ARG A 193 27.93 14.23 -21.07
N ILE A 194 27.50 15.48 -21.02
CA ILE A 194 26.43 16.04 -21.84
C ILE A 194 26.96 17.32 -22.47
N GLY A 195 27.06 17.36 -23.79
CA GLY A 195 27.76 18.44 -24.48
C GLY A 195 29.21 18.56 -23.98
N GLU A 196 29.56 19.72 -23.43
CA GLU A 196 30.90 20.02 -22.89
C GLU A 196 31.03 19.73 -21.38
N VAL A 197 29.95 19.35 -20.71
CA VAL A 197 29.88 19.30 -19.24
C VAL A 197 29.89 17.86 -18.75
N GLU A 198 30.81 17.56 -17.84
CA GLU A 198 30.84 16.31 -17.11
C GLU A 198 30.06 16.43 -15.80
N PHE A 199 29.27 15.40 -15.51
CA PHE A 199 28.51 15.26 -14.28
C PHE A 199 28.92 13.99 -13.54
N GLU A 200 28.95 14.08 -12.21
CA GLU A 200 29.09 12.93 -11.33
C GLU A 200 27.75 12.63 -10.64
N SER A 201 27.36 11.35 -10.66
CA SER A 201 26.16 10.84 -10.00
C SER A 201 26.48 10.48 -8.56
N VAL A 202 26.06 11.33 -7.64
CA VAL A 202 26.48 11.26 -6.23
C VAL A 202 25.65 10.26 -5.44
N LYS A 203 24.32 10.28 -5.60
CA LYS A 203 23.42 9.32 -4.95
C LYS A 203 22.03 9.25 -5.61
N PRO A 204 21.31 8.13 -5.43
CA PRO A 204 19.90 8.06 -5.79
C PRO A 204 19.07 9.10 -5.05
N CYS A 205 18.01 9.56 -5.71
CA CYS A 205 17.18 10.62 -5.20
C CYS A 205 15.91 10.05 -4.57
N GLU A 206 15.91 10.08 -3.23
CA GLU A 206 14.75 9.78 -2.42
C GLU A 206 13.62 10.78 -2.70
N ARG A 207 12.42 10.25 -2.93
CA ARG A 207 11.23 11.00 -3.30
C ARG A 207 10.36 11.26 -2.08
N CYS A 208 9.81 12.46 -2.03
CA CYS A 208 8.97 12.91 -0.92
C CYS A 208 7.54 13.18 -1.40
N ILE A 209 6.67 13.49 -0.46
CA ILE A 209 5.25 13.82 -0.66
C ILE A 209 5.01 14.89 -1.72
N LEU A 210 5.98 15.77 -2.02
CA LEU A 210 5.84 16.77 -3.08
C LEU A 210 5.54 16.14 -4.45
N THR A 211 6.06 14.94 -4.71
CA THR A 211 5.81 14.22 -5.97
C THR A 211 4.34 13.82 -6.15
N THR A 212 3.56 13.79 -5.07
CA THR A 212 2.13 13.47 -5.12
C THR A 212 1.24 14.71 -5.33
N VAL A 213 1.84 15.90 -5.49
CA VAL A 213 1.12 17.12 -5.83
C VAL A 213 0.79 17.14 -7.32
N ASN A 214 -0.46 17.41 -7.64
CA ASN A 214 -0.88 17.71 -9.01
C ASN A 214 -0.32 19.08 -9.43
N THR A 215 0.60 19.09 -10.40
CA THR A 215 1.33 20.28 -10.85
C THR A 215 0.47 21.33 -11.56
N GLN A 216 -0.75 20.98 -11.97
CA GLN A 216 -1.70 21.90 -12.60
C GLN A 216 -2.67 22.48 -11.58
N ARG A 217 -3.15 21.66 -10.64
CA ARG A 217 -4.17 22.04 -9.66
C ARG A 217 -3.60 22.56 -8.34
N GLY A 218 -2.37 22.22 -8.00
CA GLY A 218 -1.75 22.62 -6.74
C GLY A 218 -2.36 21.92 -5.52
N THR A 219 -2.79 20.67 -5.66
CA THR A 219 -3.38 19.86 -4.59
C THR A 219 -2.74 18.48 -4.56
N PHE A 220 -2.71 17.83 -3.39
CA PHE A 220 -2.28 16.43 -3.29
C PHE A 220 -3.26 15.50 -4.01
N ARG A 221 -2.73 14.45 -4.64
CA ARG A 221 -3.54 13.35 -5.19
C ARG A 221 -4.05 12.47 -4.05
N GLU A 222 -5.35 12.21 -4.01
CA GLU A 222 -5.97 11.33 -3.00
C GLU A 222 -5.41 9.90 -3.05
N SER A 223 -5.02 9.44 -4.24
CA SER A 223 -4.42 8.14 -4.49
C SER A 223 -3.01 7.96 -3.88
N LYS A 224 -2.38 9.04 -3.42
CA LYS A 224 -0.99 9.10 -2.94
C LYS A 224 0.05 8.71 -4.03
N GLU A 225 -0.34 8.69 -5.30
CA GLU A 225 0.58 8.42 -6.42
C GLU A 225 1.51 9.62 -6.69
N PRO A 226 2.74 9.42 -7.18
CA PRO A 226 3.36 8.15 -7.60
C PRO A 226 4.03 7.34 -6.48
N LEU A 227 4.06 7.87 -5.25
CA LEU A 227 4.79 7.21 -4.16
C LEU A 227 4.24 5.83 -3.83
N LYS A 228 2.92 5.66 -3.92
CA LYS A 228 2.26 4.37 -3.74
C LYS A 228 2.82 3.31 -4.69
N THR A 229 2.84 3.57 -5.99
CA THR A 229 3.38 2.61 -6.97
C THR A 229 4.89 2.43 -6.82
N LEU A 230 5.66 3.52 -6.66
CA LEU A 230 7.11 3.43 -6.48
C LEU A 230 7.50 2.66 -5.21
N GLN A 231 6.68 2.67 -4.16
CA GLN A 231 6.94 1.91 -2.94
C GLN A 231 6.98 0.40 -3.18
N GLU A 232 6.29 -0.09 -4.20
CA GLU A 232 6.25 -1.52 -4.51
C GLU A 232 7.58 -2.04 -5.06
N PHE A 233 8.28 -1.26 -5.88
CA PHE A 233 9.44 -1.75 -6.65
C PHE A 233 10.67 -0.83 -6.63
N ARG A 234 10.59 0.30 -5.92
CA ARG A 234 11.67 1.29 -5.77
C ARG A 234 11.89 1.72 -4.31
N ALA A 235 11.42 0.92 -3.36
CA ALA A 235 11.67 1.13 -1.94
C ALA A 235 12.90 0.35 -1.48
N ASN A 236 13.70 0.96 -0.60
CA ASN A 236 14.76 0.24 0.12
C ASN A 236 14.20 -0.45 1.38
N GLU A 237 15.04 -1.22 2.08
CA GLU A 237 14.67 -1.94 3.31
C GLU A 237 14.17 -1.03 4.45
N ARG A 238 14.48 0.28 4.40
CA ARG A 238 14.03 1.28 5.37
C ARG A 238 12.74 1.98 4.95
N GLY A 239 12.15 1.60 3.82
CA GLY A 239 10.93 2.19 3.26
C GLY A 239 11.14 3.51 2.51
N GLY A 240 12.38 3.97 2.33
CA GLY A 240 12.68 5.13 1.50
C GLY A 240 12.42 4.81 0.02
N VAL A 241 11.77 5.70 -0.72
CA VAL A 241 11.34 5.49 -2.11
C VAL A 241 12.21 6.30 -3.06
N PHE A 242 12.76 5.68 -4.12
CA PHE A 242 13.79 6.30 -4.96
C PHE A 242 13.43 6.36 -6.44
N PHE A 243 13.68 7.52 -7.07
CA PHE A 243 13.46 7.71 -8.50
C PHE A 243 14.42 8.78 -9.02
N GLY A 244 15.25 8.47 -10.01
CA GLY A 244 16.26 9.38 -10.54
C GLY A 244 17.55 9.52 -9.72
N GLN A 245 18.56 10.16 -10.33
CA GLN A 245 19.90 10.32 -9.75
C GLN A 245 20.26 11.79 -9.52
N ASN A 246 20.82 12.08 -8.34
CA ASN A 246 21.34 13.41 -8.03
C ASN A 246 22.74 13.59 -8.63
N LEU A 247 22.92 14.64 -9.41
CA LEU A 247 24.15 14.97 -10.11
C LEU A 247 24.80 16.25 -9.55
N VAL A 248 26.12 16.32 -9.71
CA VAL A 248 26.92 17.55 -9.57
C VAL A 248 27.75 17.76 -10.83
N ALA A 249 27.94 19.01 -11.24
CA ALA A 249 28.78 19.34 -12.38
C ALA A 249 30.26 19.38 -11.96
N LEU A 250 31.15 18.80 -12.78
CA LEU A 250 32.59 18.77 -12.55
C LEU A 250 33.31 19.94 -13.23
N ASN A 251 32.68 20.53 -14.24
CA ASN A 251 33.13 21.72 -14.96
C ASN A 251 31.93 22.58 -15.36
N GLU A 252 32.22 23.79 -15.82
CA GLU A 252 31.22 24.72 -16.36
C GLU A 252 31.17 24.62 -17.88
N GLY A 253 30.03 24.96 -18.46
CA GLY A 253 29.83 24.91 -19.91
C GLY A 253 28.36 24.98 -20.30
N ILE A 254 28.11 24.95 -21.61
CA ILE A 254 26.74 24.97 -22.14
C ILE A 254 26.27 23.56 -22.49
N ILE A 255 25.02 23.27 -22.15
CA ILE A 255 24.30 22.06 -22.59
C ILE A 255 23.05 22.46 -23.38
N ARG A 256 22.64 21.61 -24.32
CA ARG A 256 21.48 21.82 -25.20
C ARG A 256 20.61 20.58 -25.24
N SER A 257 19.29 20.79 -25.35
CA SER A 257 18.39 19.70 -25.74
C SER A 257 18.85 19.16 -27.11
N GLY A 258 18.94 17.84 -27.22
CA GLY A 258 19.55 17.14 -28.35
C GLY A 258 21.03 16.79 -28.16
N ASP A 259 21.70 17.29 -27.11
CA ASP A 259 23.08 16.88 -26.82
C ASP A 259 23.13 15.40 -26.45
N LYS A 260 24.16 14.74 -26.95
CA LYS A 260 24.45 13.34 -26.63
C LYS A 260 24.82 13.18 -25.16
N VAL A 261 24.33 12.11 -24.54
CA VAL A 261 24.73 11.67 -23.20
C VAL A 261 25.75 10.54 -23.33
N GLU A 262 26.99 10.81 -22.94
CA GLU A 262 28.08 9.84 -22.89
C GLU A 262 28.28 9.32 -21.47
N VAL A 263 28.10 8.02 -21.23
CA VAL A 263 28.48 7.42 -19.95
C VAL A 263 29.99 7.19 -19.94
N LEU A 264 30.71 7.93 -19.10
CA LEU A 264 32.17 7.86 -18.96
C LEU A 264 32.59 6.78 -17.97
N GLU A 265 31.78 6.56 -16.94
CA GLU A 265 32.03 5.58 -15.88
C GLU A 265 30.70 5.02 -15.38
N TYR A 266 30.63 3.70 -15.19
CA TYR A 266 29.48 3.00 -14.62
C TYR A 266 29.70 2.68 -13.13
N LYS A 267 28.60 2.49 -12.41
CA LYS A 267 28.53 1.95 -11.05
C LYS A 267 27.50 0.82 -11.01
N GLU A 268 27.61 -0.02 -9.98
CA GLU A 268 26.54 -0.95 -9.64
C GLU A 268 25.28 -0.17 -9.22
N PRO A 269 24.12 -0.42 -9.84
CA PRO A 269 22.87 0.22 -9.45
C PRO A 269 22.41 -0.29 -8.07
N GLU A 270 21.68 0.56 -7.34
CA GLU A 270 21.03 0.11 -6.10
C GLU A 270 19.95 -0.94 -6.42
N PHE A 271 19.94 -2.01 -5.63
CA PHE A 271 18.93 -3.06 -5.76
C PHE A 271 17.69 -2.71 -4.94
N TYR A 272 16.52 -2.77 -5.59
CA TYR A 272 15.22 -2.61 -4.94
C TYR A 272 14.41 -3.88 -5.20
N PRO A 273 13.91 -4.58 -4.16
CA PRO A 273 13.04 -5.73 -4.37
C PRO A 273 11.73 -5.28 -5.04
N ASP A 274 11.34 -6.00 -6.10
CA ASP A 274 10.05 -5.81 -6.75
C ASP A 274 8.97 -6.58 -5.96
N ASN A 275 8.30 -5.86 -5.07
CA ASN A 275 7.19 -6.38 -4.28
C ASN A 275 5.83 -6.05 -4.90
N SER A 276 5.80 -5.63 -6.18
CA SER A 276 4.52 -5.45 -6.87
C SER A 276 3.71 -6.75 -6.83
N PRO A 277 2.41 -6.70 -6.51
CA PRO A 277 1.58 -7.88 -6.45
C PRO A 277 1.56 -8.54 -7.83
N HIS A 278 2.02 -9.80 -7.88
CA HIS A 278 2.01 -10.58 -9.10
C HIS A 278 0.56 -11.00 -9.38
N ARG A 279 -0.07 -10.29 -10.31
CA ARG A 279 -1.44 -10.55 -10.74
C ARG A 279 -1.47 -11.66 -11.78
N MET A 280 -2.47 -12.51 -11.68
CA MET A 280 -2.77 -13.57 -12.63
C MET A 280 -4.26 -13.56 -12.97
N THR A 281 -4.55 -13.77 -14.24
CA THR A 281 -5.91 -14.00 -14.71
C THR A 281 -6.22 -15.49 -14.62
N LEU A 282 -7.30 -15.82 -13.93
CA LEU A 282 -7.79 -17.17 -13.71
C LEU A 282 -9.10 -17.37 -14.47
N THR A 283 -9.25 -18.47 -15.19
CA THR A 283 -10.50 -18.86 -15.84
C THR A 283 -11.26 -19.84 -14.97
N CYS A 284 -12.53 -19.54 -14.66
CA CYS A 284 -13.42 -20.47 -13.97
C CYS A 284 -13.73 -21.64 -14.92
N VAL A 285 -13.31 -22.85 -14.55
CA VAL A 285 -13.46 -24.05 -15.40
C VAL A 285 -14.55 -24.99 -14.90
N GLU A 286 -14.94 -24.89 -13.62
CA GLU A 286 -15.93 -25.78 -13.03
C GLU A 286 -16.57 -25.15 -11.79
N ARG A 287 -17.84 -25.48 -11.56
CA ARG A 287 -18.63 -25.06 -10.39
C ARG A 287 -19.25 -26.31 -9.76
N GLU A 288 -19.09 -26.46 -8.46
CA GLU A 288 -19.53 -27.65 -7.72
C GLU A 288 -20.28 -27.22 -6.45
N GLU A 289 -21.54 -27.62 -6.31
CA GLU A 289 -22.28 -27.42 -5.06
C GLU A 289 -21.81 -28.42 -4.00
N ILE A 290 -21.25 -27.92 -2.90
CA ILE A 290 -20.67 -28.76 -1.84
C ILE A 290 -21.55 -28.83 -0.58
N ALA A 291 -22.47 -27.88 -0.42
CA ALA A 291 -23.52 -27.83 0.60
C ALA A 291 -24.55 -26.77 0.20
N ARG A 292 -25.64 -26.65 0.99
CA ARG A 292 -26.59 -25.54 0.85
C ARG A 292 -25.87 -24.19 0.86
N ASP A 293 -26.13 -23.39 -0.18
CA ASP A 293 -25.57 -22.04 -0.39
C ASP A 293 -24.03 -21.99 -0.38
N PHE A 294 -23.37 -23.10 -0.71
CA PHE A 294 -21.92 -23.24 -0.66
C PHE A 294 -21.41 -23.92 -1.92
N VAL A 295 -20.66 -23.18 -2.73
CA VAL A 295 -20.19 -23.64 -4.05
C VAL A 295 -18.67 -23.54 -4.12
N THR A 296 -18.02 -24.58 -4.60
CA THR A 296 -16.61 -24.57 -5.00
C THR A 296 -16.50 -24.09 -6.44
N LEU A 297 -15.66 -23.10 -6.66
CA LEU A 297 -15.30 -22.56 -7.96
C LEU A 297 -13.87 -23.00 -8.27
N TRP A 298 -13.69 -23.71 -9.38
CA TRP A 298 -12.39 -24.22 -9.82
C TRP A 298 -11.82 -23.35 -10.93
N PHE A 299 -10.52 -23.10 -10.86
CA PHE A 299 -9.82 -22.15 -11.71
C PHE A 299 -8.57 -22.75 -12.34
N GLU A 300 -8.35 -22.45 -13.62
CA GLU A 300 -7.10 -22.69 -14.34
C GLU A 300 -6.44 -21.35 -14.70
N PRO A 301 -5.10 -21.29 -14.81
CA PRO A 301 -4.43 -20.06 -15.24
C PRO A 301 -4.77 -19.79 -16.70
N SER A 302 -5.22 -18.57 -17.02
CA SER A 302 -5.47 -18.22 -18.43
C SER A 302 -4.16 -18.22 -19.25
N LYS A 303 -3.01 -18.00 -18.59
CA LYS A 303 -1.66 -18.12 -19.16
C LYS A 303 -0.66 -18.59 -18.10
N GLY A 304 0.32 -19.39 -18.52
CA GLY A 304 1.42 -19.81 -17.66
C GLY A 304 1.05 -20.93 -16.69
N GLN A 305 1.80 -21.04 -15.59
CA GLN A 305 1.57 -22.00 -14.53
C GLN A 305 1.10 -21.28 -13.26
N LEU A 306 0.30 -21.96 -12.46
CA LEU A 306 -0.09 -21.46 -11.14
C LEU A 306 1.11 -21.54 -10.18
N PRO A 307 1.33 -20.51 -9.33
CA PRO A 307 2.26 -20.62 -8.23
C PRO A 307 1.95 -21.80 -7.29
N THR A 308 2.96 -22.26 -6.55
CA THR A 308 2.73 -23.20 -5.46
C THR A 308 2.25 -22.47 -4.21
N TYR A 309 1.51 -23.16 -3.36
CA TYR A 309 1.01 -22.64 -2.08
C TYR A 309 1.06 -23.72 -0.99
N LEU A 310 0.89 -23.32 0.26
CA LEU A 310 0.82 -24.21 1.42
C LEU A 310 -0.64 -24.45 1.84
N PRO A 311 -0.97 -25.65 2.34
CA PRO A 311 -2.37 -26.01 2.62
C PRO A 311 -2.93 -25.15 3.76
N GLY A 312 -3.96 -24.36 3.45
CA GLY A 312 -4.54 -23.36 4.35
C GLY A 312 -4.31 -21.90 3.92
N GLN A 313 -3.40 -21.64 2.97
CA GLN A 313 -3.23 -20.29 2.40
C GLN A 313 -4.46 -19.82 1.63
N HIS A 314 -4.56 -18.50 1.47
CA HIS A 314 -5.64 -17.86 0.74
C HIS A 314 -5.17 -17.23 -0.57
N LEU A 315 -6.14 -17.07 -1.47
CA LEU A 315 -6.01 -16.40 -2.74
C LEU A 315 -6.63 -14.99 -2.61
N PRO A 316 -5.84 -13.91 -2.70
CA PRO A 316 -6.38 -12.58 -2.90
C PRO A 316 -6.99 -12.49 -4.31
N ILE A 317 -8.24 -12.03 -4.39
CA ILE A 317 -8.99 -11.85 -5.62
C ILE A 317 -9.57 -10.45 -5.69
N GLU A 318 -9.77 -9.94 -6.91
CA GLU A 318 -10.44 -8.66 -7.17
C GLU A 318 -11.66 -8.92 -8.05
N VAL A 319 -12.83 -8.47 -7.60
CA VAL A 319 -14.08 -8.57 -8.38
C VAL A 319 -14.58 -7.18 -8.75
N ASP A 320 -15.10 -7.02 -9.97
CA ASP A 320 -15.84 -5.83 -10.35
C ASP A 320 -17.31 -5.98 -9.94
N ILE A 321 -17.79 -5.05 -9.12
CA ILE A 321 -19.20 -4.94 -8.73
C ILE A 321 -19.65 -3.51 -9.01
N GLU A 322 -20.53 -3.35 -9.99
CA GLU A 322 -21.08 -2.05 -10.39
C GLU A 322 -20.01 -1.01 -10.79
N GLY A 323 -18.95 -1.45 -11.48
CA GLY A 323 -17.83 -0.60 -11.92
C GLY A 323 -16.83 -0.28 -10.81
N LYS A 324 -16.97 -0.90 -9.64
CA LYS A 324 -16.04 -0.76 -8.51
C LYS A 324 -15.32 -2.08 -8.28
N LYS A 325 -13.99 -2.03 -8.32
CA LYS A 325 -13.11 -3.13 -7.93
C LYS A 325 -13.15 -3.33 -6.41
N VAL A 326 -13.53 -4.52 -5.98
CA VAL A 326 -13.60 -4.92 -4.57
C VAL A 326 -12.72 -6.13 -4.34
N GLY A 327 -11.65 -5.96 -3.55
CA GLY A 327 -10.74 -7.05 -3.18
C GLY A 327 -11.28 -7.92 -2.05
N ARG A 328 -11.12 -9.24 -2.15
CA ARG A 328 -11.40 -10.21 -1.07
C ARG A 328 -10.37 -11.33 -1.05
N ARG A 329 -10.30 -12.04 0.06
CA ARG A 329 -9.44 -13.21 0.23
C ARG A 329 -10.31 -14.43 0.45
N TYR A 330 -10.04 -15.48 -0.30
CA TYR A 330 -10.67 -16.78 -0.10
C TYR A 330 -9.60 -17.83 0.10
N THR A 331 -9.71 -18.64 1.15
CA THR A 331 -8.83 -19.79 1.33
C THR A 331 -8.89 -20.72 0.13
N LEU A 332 -7.73 -21.16 -0.36
CA LEU A 332 -7.64 -22.19 -1.38
C LEU A 332 -8.10 -23.50 -0.77
N SER A 333 -9.31 -23.96 -1.11
CA SER A 333 -9.88 -25.20 -0.57
C SER A 333 -9.34 -26.44 -1.26
N SER A 334 -8.68 -26.30 -2.41
CA SER A 334 -7.93 -27.36 -3.10
C SER A 334 -6.68 -27.80 -2.34
N SER A 335 -6.18 -28.98 -2.66
CA SER A 335 -4.88 -29.48 -2.17
C SER A 335 -3.73 -28.95 -3.04
N PRO A 336 -2.66 -28.39 -2.46
CA PRO A 336 -1.50 -27.92 -3.22
C PRO A 336 -0.71 -29.03 -3.91
N SER A 337 -0.88 -30.31 -3.50
CA SER A 337 -0.27 -31.46 -4.19
C SER A 337 -0.98 -31.85 -5.50
N ARG A 338 -2.06 -31.16 -5.88
CA ARG A 338 -2.80 -31.36 -7.12
C ARG A 338 -2.59 -30.13 -8.02
N PRO A 339 -1.42 -29.99 -8.68
CA PRO A 339 -1.08 -28.78 -9.43
C PRO A 339 -1.97 -28.61 -10.67
N GLY A 340 -2.04 -27.37 -11.15
CA GLY A 340 -2.73 -27.01 -12.40
C GLY A 340 -4.12 -26.40 -12.21
N ARG A 341 -4.74 -26.54 -11.03
CA ARG A 341 -5.99 -25.85 -10.68
C ARG A 341 -5.96 -25.28 -9.27
N TYR A 342 -6.64 -24.16 -9.08
CA TYR A 342 -7.03 -23.64 -7.77
C TYR A 342 -8.51 -23.85 -7.53
N ALA A 343 -8.91 -24.03 -6.27
CA ALA A 343 -10.30 -24.00 -5.88
C ALA A 343 -10.51 -23.02 -4.73
N ILE A 344 -11.56 -22.22 -4.81
CA ILE A 344 -12.10 -21.49 -3.66
C ILE A 344 -13.53 -21.94 -3.43
N SER A 345 -13.89 -22.21 -2.19
CA SER A 345 -15.29 -22.49 -1.84
C SER A 345 -15.91 -21.24 -1.24
N VAL A 346 -17.01 -20.78 -1.83
CA VAL A 346 -17.71 -19.55 -1.49
C VAL A 346 -19.07 -19.90 -0.91
N LYS A 347 -19.32 -19.48 0.33
CA LYS A 347 -20.63 -19.59 0.98
C LYS A 347 -21.39 -18.28 0.88
N ARG A 348 -22.67 -18.30 0.52
CA ARG A 348 -23.50 -17.08 0.59
C ARG A 348 -23.59 -16.58 2.02
N VAL A 349 -23.49 -15.26 2.15
CA VAL A 349 -23.68 -14.54 3.40
C VAL A 349 -24.81 -13.55 3.17
N SER A 350 -25.77 -13.47 4.10
CA SER A 350 -26.84 -12.48 4.02
C SER A 350 -26.24 -11.07 3.96
N GLY A 351 -26.61 -10.28 2.94
CA GLY A 351 -26.01 -8.96 2.67
C GLY A 351 -24.56 -8.98 2.16
N GLY A 352 -23.98 -10.16 1.92
CA GLY A 352 -22.60 -10.30 1.45
C GLY A 352 -22.42 -9.81 0.00
N ARG A 353 -21.65 -8.73 -0.18
CA ARG A 353 -21.44 -8.13 -1.52
C ARG A 353 -20.70 -9.05 -2.48
N VAL A 354 -19.51 -9.53 -2.08
CA VAL A 354 -18.64 -10.31 -2.97
C VAL A 354 -19.06 -11.78 -3.05
N SER A 355 -19.41 -12.41 -1.91
CA SER A 355 -19.84 -13.81 -1.90
C SER A 355 -21.07 -14.04 -2.78
N ASN A 356 -22.03 -13.11 -2.74
CA ASN A 356 -23.24 -13.25 -3.54
C ASN A 356 -22.95 -12.92 -5.01
N SER A 357 -22.22 -11.82 -5.29
CA SER A 357 -21.80 -11.49 -6.66
C SER A 357 -21.05 -12.63 -7.36
N LEU A 358 -20.09 -13.27 -6.67
CA LEU A 358 -19.37 -14.42 -7.24
C LEU A 358 -20.31 -15.56 -7.62
N LEU A 359 -21.28 -15.88 -6.76
CA LEU A 359 -22.18 -17.00 -6.99
C LEU A 359 -23.30 -16.69 -7.98
N ASP A 360 -23.69 -15.42 -8.10
CA ASP A 360 -24.71 -14.94 -9.02
C ASP A 360 -24.14 -14.75 -10.44
N ASN A 361 -22.93 -14.18 -10.54
CA ASN A 361 -22.41 -13.65 -11.79
C ASN A 361 -21.28 -14.49 -12.41
N LEU A 362 -20.43 -15.15 -11.59
CA LEU A 362 -19.29 -15.89 -12.13
C LEU A 362 -19.72 -17.28 -12.62
N GLN A 363 -19.64 -17.51 -13.93
CA GLN A 363 -19.96 -18.75 -14.61
C GLN A 363 -18.70 -19.45 -15.16
N VAL A 364 -18.85 -20.70 -15.58
CA VAL A 364 -17.78 -21.42 -16.28
C VAL A 364 -17.45 -20.69 -17.57
N GLY A 365 -16.16 -20.43 -17.81
CA GLY A 365 -15.63 -19.65 -18.92
C GLY A 365 -15.27 -18.20 -18.55
N ASP A 366 -15.82 -17.68 -17.45
CA ASP A 366 -15.52 -16.32 -16.99
C ASP A 366 -14.12 -16.23 -16.37
N VAL A 367 -13.58 -15.01 -16.35
CA VAL A 367 -12.25 -14.73 -15.80
C VAL A 367 -12.33 -13.95 -14.48
N LEU A 368 -11.35 -14.19 -13.63
CA LEU A 368 -11.16 -13.54 -12.33
C LEU A 368 -9.70 -13.11 -12.21
N GLU A 369 -9.48 -11.88 -11.76
CA GLU A 369 -8.14 -11.40 -11.41
C GLU A 369 -7.79 -11.81 -9.98
N ALA A 370 -6.62 -12.42 -9.82
CA ALA A 370 -6.09 -12.89 -8.55
C ALA A 370 -4.62 -12.49 -8.38
N GLU A 371 -4.14 -12.49 -7.14
CA GLU A 371 -2.72 -12.35 -6.82
C GLU A 371 -2.11 -13.71 -6.49
N THR A 372 -0.81 -13.72 -6.21
CA THR A 372 -0.14 -14.94 -5.72
C THR A 372 -0.70 -15.32 -4.35
N PRO A 373 -0.94 -16.62 -4.08
CA PRO A 373 -1.42 -17.06 -2.77
C PRO A 373 -0.52 -16.61 -1.62
N ASP A 374 -1.13 -16.22 -0.51
CA ASP A 374 -0.45 -15.77 0.70
C ASP A 374 -1.19 -16.22 1.97
N GLY A 375 -0.70 -15.77 3.12
CA GLY A 375 -1.25 -16.13 4.43
C GLY A 375 -0.35 -17.05 5.25
N GLN A 376 -0.50 -16.94 6.58
CA GLN A 376 0.32 -17.63 7.59
C GLN A 376 -0.43 -18.81 8.25
N PHE A 377 -1.71 -19.00 7.94
CA PHE A 377 -2.54 -20.07 8.49
C PHE A 377 -2.45 -21.33 7.64
N HIS A 378 -1.31 -22.02 7.71
CA HIS A 378 -1.06 -23.21 6.91
C HIS A 378 -0.31 -24.29 7.71
N LEU A 379 -0.38 -25.54 7.24
CA LEU A 379 0.52 -26.57 7.75
C LEU A 379 1.96 -26.25 7.34
N LYS A 380 2.91 -26.52 8.24
CA LYS A 380 4.33 -26.51 7.90
C LYS A 380 4.72 -27.88 7.33
N GLU A 381 5.68 -27.90 6.42
CA GLU A 381 6.27 -29.17 5.93
C GLU A 381 6.74 -30.02 7.11
N HIS A 382 6.35 -31.29 7.13
CA HIS A 382 6.68 -32.28 8.17
C HIS A 382 6.07 -32.05 9.56
N SER A 383 4.79 -31.65 9.66
CA SER A 383 4.05 -31.75 10.93
C SER A 383 3.82 -33.22 11.32
N VAL A 384 4.75 -33.80 12.08
CA VAL A 384 4.64 -35.18 12.63
C VAL A 384 3.76 -35.24 13.89
N GLN A 385 3.14 -34.12 14.28
CA GLN A 385 2.31 -34.06 15.49
C GLN A 385 0.85 -34.41 15.18
N PRO A 386 0.14 -35.07 16.12
CA PRO A 386 -1.31 -35.26 16.03
C PRO A 386 -2.05 -33.95 15.75
N LEU A 387 -3.00 -33.96 14.82
CA LEU A 387 -3.69 -32.74 14.37
C LEU A 387 -5.14 -32.68 14.86
N LEU A 388 -5.59 -31.46 15.15
CA LEU A 388 -7.01 -31.14 15.28
C LEU A 388 -7.34 -29.99 14.32
N LEU A 389 -8.15 -30.32 13.31
CA LEU A 389 -8.72 -29.39 12.35
C LEU A 389 -10.13 -29.02 12.83
N LEU A 390 -10.30 -27.83 13.42
CA LEU A 390 -11.50 -27.43 14.14
C LEU A 390 -12.19 -26.26 13.44
N SER A 391 -13.37 -26.50 12.86
CA SER A 391 -14.05 -25.45 12.07
C SER A 391 -15.54 -25.29 12.31
N ALA A 392 -16.07 -24.17 11.84
CA ALA A 392 -17.50 -23.92 11.75
C ALA A 392 -17.87 -23.08 10.51
N GLY A 393 -18.99 -23.41 9.87
CA GLY A 393 -19.49 -22.68 8.70
C GLY A 393 -18.51 -22.66 7.52
N SER A 394 -18.27 -21.48 6.93
CA SER A 394 -17.30 -21.34 5.83
C SER A 394 -15.85 -21.58 6.27
N GLY A 395 -15.55 -21.51 7.58
CA GLY A 395 -14.22 -21.80 8.13
C GLY A 395 -13.70 -23.23 7.91
N VAL A 396 -14.51 -24.08 7.28
CA VAL A 396 -14.10 -25.42 6.84
C VAL A 396 -13.06 -25.37 5.71
N THR A 397 -13.01 -24.30 4.90
CA THR A 397 -12.19 -24.25 3.67
C THR A 397 -10.70 -24.49 3.90
N PRO A 398 -10.01 -23.88 4.90
CA PRO A 398 -8.64 -24.25 5.21
C PRO A 398 -8.53 -25.70 5.67
N MET A 399 -9.51 -26.21 6.43
CA MET A 399 -9.49 -27.60 6.90
C MET A 399 -9.61 -28.60 5.74
N LEU A 400 -10.40 -28.29 4.71
CA LEU A 400 -10.50 -29.09 3.48
C LEU A 400 -9.16 -29.11 2.74
N SER A 401 -8.51 -27.94 2.59
CA SER A 401 -7.18 -27.85 1.98
C SER A 401 -6.17 -28.74 2.71
N MET A 402 -6.14 -28.63 4.04
CA MET A 402 -5.25 -29.40 4.91
C MET A 402 -5.53 -30.91 4.87
N VAL A 403 -6.78 -31.34 5.01
CA VAL A 403 -7.11 -32.78 5.05
C VAL A 403 -6.89 -33.44 3.68
N ARG A 404 -7.19 -32.73 2.57
CA ARG A 404 -6.92 -33.23 1.22
C ARG A 404 -5.42 -33.37 0.97
N TYR A 405 -4.63 -32.38 1.38
CA TYR A 405 -3.17 -32.45 1.31
C TYR A 405 -2.59 -33.63 2.10
N LEU A 406 -3.01 -33.77 3.36
CA LEU A 406 -2.57 -34.88 4.20
C LEU A 406 -2.99 -36.24 3.64
N ALA A 407 -4.17 -36.35 3.04
CA ALA A 407 -4.61 -37.57 2.35
C ALA A 407 -3.70 -37.90 1.16
N ASP A 408 -3.41 -36.91 0.31
CA ASP A 408 -2.55 -37.07 -0.85
C ASP A 408 -1.12 -37.50 -0.47
N GLN A 409 -0.64 -37.09 0.72
CA GLN A 409 0.67 -37.47 1.26
C GLN A 409 0.62 -38.76 2.12
N ASN A 410 -0.55 -39.38 2.30
CA ASN A 410 -0.77 -40.50 3.20
C ASN A 410 -0.32 -40.22 4.66
N GLN A 411 -0.65 -39.03 5.17
CA GLN A 411 -0.29 -38.50 6.50
C GLN A 411 -1.51 -38.28 7.42
N LEU A 412 -2.55 -39.09 7.25
CA LEU A 412 -3.79 -39.02 8.04
C LEU A 412 -3.79 -40.01 9.23
N ASP A 413 -2.62 -40.34 9.80
CA ASP A 413 -2.47 -41.37 10.83
C ASP A 413 -3.09 -40.99 12.19
N ASP A 414 -3.11 -39.70 12.54
CA ASP A 414 -3.73 -39.18 13.76
C ASP A 414 -4.27 -37.75 13.58
N VAL A 415 -5.41 -37.65 12.89
CA VAL A 415 -6.06 -36.38 12.57
C VAL A 415 -7.51 -36.39 13.02
N VAL A 416 -7.90 -35.41 13.81
CA VAL A 416 -9.31 -35.17 14.16
C VAL A 416 -9.83 -34.02 13.32
N PHE A 417 -10.83 -34.30 12.50
CA PHE A 417 -11.56 -33.28 11.74
C PHE A 417 -12.88 -32.99 12.43
N TYR A 418 -13.01 -31.83 13.09
CA TYR A 418 -14.25 -31.40 13.71
C TYR A 418 -14.86 -30.26 12.90
N HIS A 419 -16.13 -30.40 12.53
CA HIS A 419 -16.88 -29.33 11.86
C HIS A 419 -18.25 -29.09 12.50
N GLN A 420 -18.59 -27.82 12.74
CA GLN A 420 -19.90 -27.40 13.22
C GLN A 420 -20.69 -26.63 12.16
N CYS A 421 -21.90 -27.11 11.84
CA CYS A 421 -22.84 -26.44 10.95
C CYS A 421 -24.28 -26.51 11.49
N SER A 422 -25.25 -26.00 10.74
CA SER A 422 -26.64 -25.93 11.19
C SER A 422 -27.34 -27.27 11.10
N SER A 423 -27.40 -27.86 9.91
CA SER A 423 -28.10 -29.11 9.61
C SER A 423 -27.29 -29.99 8.66
N GLU A 424 -27.76 -31.20 8.36
CA GLU A 424 -27.04 -32.17 7.51
C GLU A 424 -26.76 -31.66 6.10
N ILE A 425 -27.70 -30.91 5.52
CA ILE A 425 -27.53 -30.30 4.18
C ILE A 425 -26.51 -29.14 4.16
N ASP A 426 -26.05 -28.70 5.34
CA ASP A 426 -25.00 -27.69 5.48
C ASP A 426 -23.62 -28.33 5.69
N ILE A 427 -23.49 -29.66 5.68
CA ILE A 427 -22.21 -30.36 5.81
C ILE A 427 -21.44 -30.24 4.49
N PRO A 428 -20.34 -29.48 4.43
CA PRO A 428 -19.60 -29.27 3.20
C PRO A 428 -18.82 -30.53 2.82
N CYS A 429 -18.88 -30.93 1.55
CA CYS A 429 -18.13 -32.08 1.01
C CYS A 429 -18.38 -33.38 1.80
N LYS A 430 -19.63 -33.63 2.22
CA LYS A 430 -19.98 -34.76 3.09
C LYS A 430 -19.50 -36.10 2.53
N ASP A 431 -19.80 -36.39 1.27
CA ASP A 431 -19.47 -37.67 0.64
C ASP A 431 -17.94 -37.87 0.53
N GLU A 432 -17.19 -36.80 0.26
CA GLU A 432 -15.72 -36.83 0.25
C GLU A 432 -15.16 -37.12 1.65
N LEU A 433 -15.68 -36.46 2.70
CA LEU A 433 -15.24 -36.68 4.08
C LEU A 433 -15.55 -38.11 4.55
N ASP A 434 -16.72 -38.64 4.19
CA ASP A 434 -17.10 -40.02 4.49
C ASP A 434 -16.19 -41.03 3.78
N GLU A 435 -15.78 -40.74 2.54
CA GLU A 435 -14.84 -41.58 1.80
C GLU A 435 -13.42 -41.51 2.37
N LEU A 436 -12.90 -40.33 2.67
CA LEU A 436 -11.59 -40.15 3.32
C LEU A 436 -11.52 -40.90 4.65
N LYS A 437 -12.60 -40.84 5.45
CA LYS A 437 -12.70 -41.59 6.70
C LYS A 437 -12.66 -43.10 6.48
N ARG A 438 -13.26 -43.60 5.39
CA ARG A 438 -13.25 -45.03 5.04
C ARG A 438 -11.86 -45.49 4.61
N GLN A 439 -11.13 -44.64 3.89
CA GLN A 439 -9.80 -44.93 3.35
C GLN A 439 -8.68 -44.77 4.39
N HIS A 440 -8.83 -43.86 5.35
CA HIS A 440 -7.82 -43.54 6.35
C HIS A 440 -8.33 -43.76 7.79
N PRO A 441 -8.05 -44.92 8.41
CA PRO A 441 -8.50 -45.22 9.77
C PRO A 441 -8.01 -44.26 10.87
N GLY A 442 -6.94 -43.50 10.61
CA GLY A 442 -6.41 -42.48 11.51
C GLY A 442 -7.13 -41.12 11.45
N LEU A 443 -8.05 -40.94 10.50
CA LEU A 443 -8.89 -39.75 10.38
C LEU A 443 -10.21 -39.93 11.16
N ASP A 444 -10.36 -39.17 12.25
CA ASP A 444 -11.58 -39.12 13.06
C ASP A 444 -12.42 -37.89 12.70
N VAL A 445 -13.42 -38.09 11.84
CA VAL A 445 -14.36 -37.03 11.44
C VAL A 445 -15.52 -36.92 12.43
N LYS A 446 -15.67 -35.74 13.04
CA LYS A 446 -16.72 -35.38 13.98
C LYS A 446 -17.55 -34.21 13.46
N ILE A 447 -18.80 -34.49 13.09
CA ILE A 447 -19.75 -33.46 12.67
C ILE A 447 -20.67 -33.10 13.83
N CYS A 448 -20.83 -31.79 14.06
CA CYS A 448 -21.69 -31.23 15.09
C CYS A 448 -22.77 -30.33 14.48
N LEU A 449 -24.02 -30.68 14.73
CA LEU A 449 -25.17 -29.94 14.20
C LEU A 449 -25.85 -29.12 15.30
N THR A 450 -26.08 -27.84 15.04
CA THR A 450 -26.81 -26.98 15.98
C THR A 450 -28.33 -27.15 15.86
N GLN A 451 -28.82 -27.63 14.72
CA GLN A 451 -30.22 -27.94 14.41
C GLN A 451 -30.31 -29.32 13.73
N PRO A 452 -29.98 -30.41 14.44
CA PRO A 452 -29.99 -31.76 13.89
C PRO A 452 -31.41 -32.27 13.60
N ALA A 453 -31.54 -33.19 12.65
CA ALA A 453 -32.71 -34.06 12.54
C ALA A 453 -32.82 -34.98 13.77
N VAL A 454 -34.01 -35.54 14.02
CA VAL A 454 -34.29 -36.36 15.21
C VAL A 454 -33.39 -37.59 15.26
N ASP A 455 -33.13 -38.19 14.10
CA ASP A 455 -32.30 -39.36 13.84
C ASP A 455 -30.81 -39.05 13.66
N TRP A 456 -30.36 -37.81 13.86
CA TRP A 456 -28.94 -37.51 13.88
C TRP A 456 -28.26 -38.15 15.10
N PHE A 457 -27.30 -39.04 14.84
CA PHE A 457 -26.52 -39.72 15.88
C PHE A 457 -25.17 -39.04 16.20
N GLY A 458 -24.79 -38.01 15.44
CA GLY A 458 -23.55 -37.25 15.66
C GLY A 458 -23.64 -36.24 16.80
N LEU A 459 -22.66 -35.34 16.87
CA LEU A 459 -22.61 -34.31 17.92
C LEU A 459 -23.73 -33.27 17.73
N LYS A 460 -24.22 -32.71 18.84
CA LYS A 460 -25.37 -31.80 18.85
C LYS A 460 -25.08 -30.52 19.64
N GLY A 461 -25.61 -29.41 19.15
CA GLY A 461 -25.54 -28.10 19.80
C GLY A 461 -24.26 -27.32 19.47
N ARG A 462 -23.95 -26.31 20.27
CA ARG A 462 -22.75 -25.47 20.09
C ARG A 462 -21.55 -26.10 20.79
N ILE A 463 -20.34 -25.86 20.27
CA ILE A 463 -19.07 -26.33 20.85
C ILE A 463 -19.02 -26.13 22.36
N SER A 464 -18.57 -27.15 23.08
CA SER A 464 -18.66 -27.24 24.53
C SER A 464 -17.54 -28.12 25.07
N LEU A 465 -17.36 -28.14 26.38
CA LEU A 465 -16.36 -29.00 27.00
C LEU A 465 -16.65 -30.50 26.78
N SER A 466 -17.92 -30.91 26.66
CA SER A 466 -18.26 -32.31 26.36
C SER A 466 -17.84 -32.70 24.95
N HIS A 467 -17.87 -31.77 23.99
CA HIS A 467 -17.35 -31.99 22.63
C HIS A 467 -15.82 -32.14 22.65
N ILE A 468 -15.11 -31.23 23.31
CA ILE A 468 -13.63 -31.30 23.41
C ILE A 468 -13.17 -32.58 24.13
N LYS A 469 -13.93 -33.07 25.13
CA LYS A 469 -13.62 -34.34 25.82
C LYS A 469 -13.68 -35.58 24.91
N GLN A 470 -14.34 -35.50 23.76
CA GLN A 470 -14.37 -36.59 22.78
C GLN A 470 -13.15 -36.60 21.85
N ILE A 471 -12.28 -35.60 21.96
CA ILE A 471 -11.03 -35.49 21.21
C ILE A 471 -9.92 -36.05 22.11
N LYS A 472 -9.31 -37.16 21.67
CA LYS A 472 -8.22 -37.81 22.42
C LYS A 472 -6.95 -36.96 22.38
N ASP A 473 -6.22 -36.91 23.50
CA ASP A 473 -4.90 -36.26 23.63
C ASP A 473 -4.86 -34.81 23.11
N VAL A 474 -5.95 -34.04 23.31
CA VAL A 474 -6.07 -32.68 22.76
C VAL A 474 -4.94 -31.75 23.21
N GLU A 475 -4.39 -31.96 24.41
CA GLU A 475 -3.26 -31.21 24.96
C GLU A 475 -1.94 -31.44 24.22
N LYS A 476 -1.82 -32.51 23.40
CA LYS A 476 -0.62 -32.84 22.61
C LYS A 476 -0.76 -32.49 21.12
N ARG A 477 -1.94 -32.01 20.70
CA ARG A 477 -2.23 -31.76 19.29
C ARG A 477 -1.75 -30.37 18.85
N GLN A 478 -1.38 -30.24 17.57
CA GLN A 478 -1.41 -28.95 16.89
C GLN A 478 -2.86 -28.69 16.45
N VAL A 479 -3.38 -27.50 16.76
CA VAL A 479 -4.79 -27.18 16.57
C VAL A 479 -4.94 -25.99 15.62
N PHE A 480 -5.67 -26.20 14.54
CA PHE A 480 -6.04 -25.15 13.59
C PHE A 480 -7.53 -24.85 13.73
N VAL A 481 -7.87 -23.58 14.00
CA VAL A 481 -9.25 -23.15 14.25
C VAL A 481 -9.69 -22.08 13.26
N CYS A 482 -10.82 -22.30 12.58
CA CYS A 482 -11.41 -21.29 11.71
C CYS A 482 -12.94 -21.32 11.73
N GLY A 483 -13.58 -20.17 11.88
CA GLY A 483 -15.04 -20.06 11.89
C GLY A 483 -15.50 -18.69 12.41
N PRO A 484 -16.78 -18.54 12.77
CA PRO A 484 -17.29 -17.29 13.36
C PRO A 484 -16.61 -16.97 14.70
N ASP A 485 -16.47 -15.69 15.03
CA ASP A 485 -15.74 -15.23 16.23
C ASP A 485 -16.20 -15.89 17.53
N GLY A 486 -17.51 -15.94 17.76
CA GLY A 486 -18.06 -16.57 18.97
C GLY A 486 -17.75 -18.07 19.08
N PHE A 487 -17.55 -18.75 17.94
CA PHE A 487 -17.08 -20.13 17.91
C PHE A 487 -15.58 -20.22 18.25
N MET A 488 -14.74 -19.40 17.60
CA MET A 488 -13.29 -19.42 17.79
C MET A 488 -12.89 -19.02 19.21
N GLN A 489 -13.47 -17.96 19.77
CA GLN A 489 -13.23 -17.54 21.15
C GLN A 489 -13.58 -18.66 22.13
N LYS A 490 -14.73 -19.31 21.93
CA LYS A 490 -15.16 -20.42 22.77
C LYS A 490 -14.24 -21.64 22.62
N ALA A 491 -13.81 -21.95 21.39
CA ALA A 491 -12.85 -23.01 21.11
C ALA A 491 -11.52 -22.76 21.84
N LYS A 492 -10.91 -21.57 21.67
CA LYS A 492 -9.65 -21.19 22.35
C LYS A 492 -9.77 -21.38 23.86
N ASN A 493 -10.81 -20.83 24.47
CA ASN A 493 -11.03 -20.93 25.91
C ASN A 493 -11.17 -22.38 26.39
N LEU A 494 -11.90 -23.22 25.66
CA LEU A 494 -12.10 -24.62 26.04
C LEU A 494 -10.81 -25.46 25.88
N LEU A 495 -10.04 -25.21 24.82
CA LEU A 495 -8.80 -25.91 24.51
C LEU A 495 -7.70 -25.57 25.53
N LEU A 496 -7.49 -24.27 25.81
CA LEU A 496 -6.53 -23.83 26.83
C LEU A 496 -6.91 -24.37 28.21
N LYS A 497 -8.20 -24.32 28.58
CA LYS A 497 -8.69 -24.90 29.85
C LYS A 497 -8.45 -26.41 29.94
N LYS A 498 -8.38 -27.10 28.81
CA LYS A 498 -8.11 -28.54 28.74
C LYS A 498 -6.61 -28.87 28.77
N GLY A 499 -5.74 -27.86 28.69
CA GLY A 499 -4.29 -28.00 28.80
C GLY A 499 -3.53 -27.86 27.48
N LEU A 500 -4.17 -27.41 26.40
CA LEU A 500 -3.47 -27.13 25.14
C LEU A 500 -2.45 -25.98 25.35
N PRO A 501 -1.16 -26.17 24.97
CA PRO A 501 -0.19 -25.07 24.94
C PRO A 501 -0.61 -23.98 23.95
N GLU A 502 -0.42 -22.71 24.29
CA GLU A 502 -0.83 -21.60 23.42
C GLU A 502 -0.08 -21.60 22.08
N ASP A 503 1.19 -22.02 22.06
CA ASP A 503 2.00 -22.14 20.83
C ASP A 503 1.48 -23.21 19.85
N ASN A 504 0.64 -24.13 20.33
CA ASN A 504 0.02 -25.17 19.51
C ASN A 504 -1.36 -24.75 18.96
N TYR A 505 -1.84 -23.55 19.32
CA TYR A 505 -3.12 -23.02 18.88
C TYR A 505 -2.92 -22.02 17.74
N HIS A 506 -3.43 -22.36 16.56
CA HIS A 506 -3.42 -21.53 15.36
C HIS A 506 -4.85 -21.18 15.00
N GLN A 507 -5.10 -19.93 14.58
CA GLN A 507 -6.43 -19.54 14.11
C GLN A 507 -6.39 -18.60 12.91
N GLU A 508 -7.43 -18.68 12.08
CA GLU A 508 -7.73 -17.71 11.04
C GLU A 508 -9.20 -17.31 11.14
N ALA A 509 -9.45 -16.01 11.03
CA ALA A 509 -10.78 -15.44 11.14
C ALA A 509 -11.25 -14.95 9.76
N PHE A 510 -12.47 -15.32 9.39
CA PHE A 510 -13.15 -14.75 8.23
C PHE A 510 -14.03 -13.61 8.74
N GLY A 511 -13.65 -12.37 8.44
CA GLY A 511 -14.31 -11.19 9.00
C GLY A 511 -15.82 -11.20 8.76
N VAL A 512 -16.61 -11.23 9.85
CA VAL A 512 -17.40 -10.11 10.41
C VAL A 512 -17.61 -10.46 11.88
N ALA A 513 -17.20 -9.60 12.80
CA ALA A 513 -17.57 -9.73 14.21
C ALA A 513 -19.09 -9.54 14.33
N ALA A 514 -19.81 -10.60 14.72
CA ALA A 514 -21.26 -10.51 14.95
C ALA A 514 -21.53 -9.58 16.15
N THR A 515 -22.22 -8.47 15.90
CA THR A 515 -22.65 -7.52 16.92
C THR A 515 -23.74 -8.11 17.81
N ALA A 516 -23.60 -7.89 19.12
CA ALA A 516 -24.71 -8.05 20.06
C ALA A 516 -25.83 -7.08 19.69
N ALA A 517 -27.09 -7.52 19.81
CA ALA A 517 -28.29 -6.75 19.51
C ALA A 517 -28.39 -5.49 20.39
N LYS A 518 -27.79 -4.38 19.94
CA LYS A 518 -28.01 -3.03 20.46
C LYS A 518 -29.00 -2.31 19.53
N PRO A 519 -29.85 -1.39 20.03
CA PRO A 519 -30.69 -0.56 19.18
C PRO A 519 -29.82 0.20 18.17
N GLU A 520 -30.24 0.21 16.92
CA GLU A 520 -29.54 0.92 15.84
C GLU A 520 -29.54 2.42 16.13
N LYS A 521 -28.37 3.03 15.99
CA LYS A 521 -28.13 4.47 16.17
C LYS A 521 -27.19 4.95 15.07
N SER A 522 -27.56 6.03 14.39
CA SER A 522 -26.67 6.73 13.46
C SER A 522 -25.58 7.49 14.22
N VAL A 523 -24.37 7.47 13.66
CA VAL A 523 -23.20 8.18 14.18
C VAL A 523 -22.45 8.84 13.03
N GLU A 524 -21.90 10.03 13.24
CA GLU A 524 -20.99 10.66 12.30
C GLU A 524 -19.57 10.08 12.49
N ILE A 525 -18.97 9.60 11.40
CA ILE A 525 -17.59 9.12 11.38
C ILE A 525 -16.78 10.09 10.52
N GLU A 526 -15.78 10.72 11.13
CA GLU A 526 -14.80 11.54 10.43
C GLU A 526 -13.48 10.77 10.30
N PHE A 527 -13.05 10.48 9.08
CA PHE A 527 -11.80 9.79 8.78
C PHE A 527 -10.89 10.66 7.92
N ASN A 528 -9.71 11.04 8.42
CA ASN A 528 -8.78 11.92 7.71
C ASN A 528 -9.45 13.20 7.13
N GLY A 529 -10.36 13.80 7.90
CA GLY A 529 -11.15 14.99 7.51
C GLY A 529 -12.35 14.70 6.59
N PHE A 530 -12.58 13.45 6.19
CA PHE A 530 -13.75 13.03 5.42
C PHE A 530 -14.87 12.57 6.35
N LYS A 531 -16.04 13.21 6.26
CA LYS A 531 -17.22 12.88 7.07
C LYS A 531 -18.14 11.92 6.32
N LEU A 532 -18.57 10.85 7.01
CA LEU A 532 -19.58 9.93 6.54
C LEU A 532 -20.60 9.63 7.65
N MET A 533 -21.82 9.30 7.24
CA MET A 533 -22.87 8.89 8.16
C MET A 533 -22.84 7.37 8.32
N GLY A 534 -22.52 6.94 9.53
CA GLY A 534 -22.38 5.56 9.93
C GLY A 534 -23.44 5.10 10.93
N ASN A 535 -23.19 3.96 11.54
CA ASN A 535 -24.04 3.34 12.56
C ASN A 535 -23.20 2.64 13.65
N ASN A 536 -23.85 2.30 14.76
CA ASN A 536 -23.28 1.53 15.87
C ASN A 536 -23.38 -0.01 15.70
N GLN A 537 -23.52 -0.50 14.46
CA GLN A 537 -23.71 -1.92 14.15
C GLN A 537 -22.54 -2.55 13.37
N GLN A 538 -21.74 -1.73 12.69
CA GLN A 538 -20.64 -2.15 11.82
C GLN A 538 -19.27 -1.65 12.33
N THR A 539 -18.19 -2.29 11.91
CA THR A 539 -16.84 -1.85 12.30
C THR A 539 -16.45 -0.55 11.61
N LEU A 540 -15.55 0.23 12.21
CA LEU A 540 -15.01 1.45 11.60
C LEU A 540 -14.37 1.16 10.24
N LEU A 541 -13.63 0.05 10.12
CA LEU A 541 -13.03 -0.36 8.85
C LEU A 541 -14.08 -0.54 7.76
N GLU A 542 -15.16 -1.30 8.03
CA GLU A 542 -16.20 -1.55 7.03
C GLU A 542 -16.92 -0.28 6.60
N GLN A 543 -17.21 0.61 7.55
CA GLN A 543 -17.94 1.84 7.26
C GLN A 543 -17.10 2.82 6.43
N VAL A 544 -15.80 2.93 6.73
CA VAL A 544 -14.84 3.73 5.95
C VAL A 544 -14.63 3.12 4.55
N GLU A 545 -14.50 1.80 4.44
CA GLU A 545 -14.40 1.08 3.16
C GLU A 545 -15.65 1.26 2.28
N ASN A 546 -16.84 1.19 2.88
CA ASN A 546 -18.10 1.40 2.15
C ASN A 546 -18.25 2.82 1.64
N ALA A 547 -17.66 3.80 2.33
CA ALA A 547 -17.57 5.18 1.87
C ALA A 547 -16.45 5.42 0.83
N GLY A 548 -15.76 4.37 0.38
CA GLY A 548 -14.73 4.44 -0.65
C GLY A 548 -13.37 4.94 -0.16
N LYS A 549 -13.14 4.96 1.16
CA LYS A 549 -11.85 5.30 1.78
C LYS A 549 -11.18 4.02 2.29
N ASN A 550 -9.87 4.03 2.46
CA ASN A 550 -9.11 2.83 2.80
C ASN A 550 -8.33 3.03 4.11
N ILE A 551 -8.35 2.02 4.97
CA ILE A 551 -7.49 1.87 6.14
C ILE A 551 -6.68 0.60 5.90
N SER A 552 -5.36 0.65 6.04
CA SER A 552 -4.47 -0.51 5.92
C SER A 552 -5.04 -1.71 6.69
N ASN A 553 -5.18 -2.89 6.08
CA ASN A 553 -5.78 -4.03 6.77
C ASN A 553 -5.29 -5.38 6.23
N SER A 554 -5.34 -6.40 7.08
CA SER A 554 -4.98 -7.78 6.72
C SER A 554 -5.95 -8.79 7.36
N CYS A 555 -5.78 -9.16 8.64
CA CYS A 555 -6.55 -10.24 9.27
C CYS A 555 -8.03 -9.94 9.58
N ARG A 556 -8.41 -8.64 9.64
CA ARG A 556 -9.74 -8.14 10.04
C ARG A 556 -10.33 -8.69 11.35
N ALA A 557 -9.49 -9.23 12.24
CA ALA A 557 -9.92 -9.87 13.49
C ALA A 557 -9.07 -9.46 14.70
N GLY A 558 -8.33 -8.37 14.57
CA GLY A 558 -7.53 -7.83 15.68
C GLY A 558 -6.28 -8.65 16.01
N LEU A 559 -5.77 -9.42 15.04
CA LEU A 559 -4.62 -10.33 15.21
C LEU A 559 -3.31 -9.82 14.59
N CYS A 560 -3.38 -9.07 13.48
CA CYS A 560 -2.19 -8.61 12.75
C CYS A 560 -1.79 -7.15 13.03
N GLY A 561 -2.69 -6.34 13.60
CA GLY A 561 -2.44 -4.92 13.88
C GLY A 561 -2.40 -3.98 12.67
N ALA A 562 -2.53 -4.48 11.43
CA ALA A 562 -2.48 -3.65 10.23
C ALA A 562 -3.56 -2.55 10.18
N CYS A 563 -4.74 -2.82 10.77
CA CYS A 563 -5.89 -1.90 10.82
C CYS A 563 -5.82 -0.85 11.94
N LYS A 564 -4.62 -0.57 12.44
CA LYS A 564 -4.42 0.35 13.56
C LYS A 564 -4.57 1.78 13.08
N VAL A 565 -5.44 2.53 13.76
CA VAL A 565 -5.72 3.94 13.51
C VAL A 565 -5.67 4.69 14.84
N GLN A 566 -5.40 5.99 14.77
CA GLN A 566 -5.44 6.89 15.91
C GLN A 566 -6.88 7.40 16.10
N MET A 567 -7.38 7.33 17.33
CA MET A 567 -8.65 7.93 17.76
C MET A 567 -8.36 9.34 18.25
N GLU A 568 -8.89 10.34 17.56
CA GLU A 568 -8.79 11.76 17.93
C GLU A 568 -9.94 12.17 18.85
N SER A 569 -11.14 11.63 18.59
CA SER A 569 -12.32 11.89 19.42
C SER A 569 -13.37 10.78 19.31
N GLY A 570 -14.22 10.66 20.33
CA GLY A 570 -15.34 9.72 20.37
C GLY A 570 -15.04 8.41 21.12
N GLN A 571 -16.03 7.53 21.15
CA GLN A 571 -15.97 6.25 21.86
C GLN A 571 -16.33 5.09 20.94
N VAL A 572 -15.60 3.98 21.08
CA VAL A 572 -15.84 2.73 20.38
C VAL A 572 -16.00 1.58 21.37
N ASP A 573 -16.85 0.63 21.03
CA ASP A 573 -16.82 -0.72 21.56
C ASP A 573 -15.68 -1.46 20.85
N HIS A 574 -14.65 -1.85 21.60
CA HIS A 574 -13.47 -2.51 21.05
C HIS A 574 -13.15 -3.76 21.87
N PRO A 575 -13.21 -4.96 21.27
CA PRO A 575 -12.94 -6.20 21.99
C PRO A 575 -11.50 -6.26 22.48
N ASP A 576 -11.25 -7.08 23.49
CA ASP A 576 -9.89 -7.39 23.91
C ASP A 576 -9.26 -8.37 22.91
N VAL A 577 -8.21 -7.94 22.22
CA VAL A 577 -7.62 -8.63 21.06
C VAL A 577 -6.10 -8.43 21.06
N PRO A 578 -5.31 -9.43 20.63
CA PRO A 578 -3.87 -9.50 20.92
C PRO A 578 -3.00 -8.48 20.15
N ALA A 579 -3.49 -7.90 19.05
CA ALA A 579 -2.67 -7.01 18.21
C ALA A 579 -2.68 -5.53 18.62
N ILE A 580 -3.12 -5.24 19.84
CA ILE A 580 -3.08 -3.90 20.42
C ILE A 580 -2.79 -3.96 21.92
N SER A 581 -1.69 -3.33 22.34
CA SER A 581 -1.26 -3.35 23.75
C SER A 581 -2.08 -2.40 24.62
N ALA A 582 -2.05 -2.60 25.94
CA ALA A 582 -2.70 -1.68 26.89
C ALA A 582 -2.14 -0.25 26.78
N GLU A 583 -0.83 -0.11 26.49
CA GLU A 583 -0.16 1.18 26.29
C GLU A 583 -0.64 1.88 25.02
N GLU A 584 -0.78 1.15 23.91
CA GLU A 584 -1.30 1.71 22.67
C GLU A 584 -2.76 2.15 22.80
N ARG A 585 -3.58 1.40 23.55
CA ARG A 585 -4.94 1.83 23.90
C ARG A 585 -4.92 3.11 24.75
N ALA A 586 -4.01 3.22 25.70
CA ALA A 586 -3.85 4.41 26.53
C ALA A 586 -3.39 5.64 25.70
N MET A 587 -2.68 5.41 24.59
CA MET A 587 -2.30 6.45 23.63
C MET A 587 -3.41 6.76 22.60
N GLY A 588 -4.60 6.18 22.75
CA GLY A 588 -5.74 6.45 21.87
C GLY A 588 -5.71 5.68 20.54
N LYS A 589 -4.89 4.64 20.40
CA LYS A 589 -4.95 3.79 19.20
C LYS A 589 -6.09 2.78 19.29
N VAL A 590 -6.67 2.45 18.15
CA VAL A 590 -7.69 1.40 18.00
C VAL A 590 -7.44 0.56 16.77
N LEU A 591 -7.93 -0.69 16.75
CA LEU A 591 -7.96 -1.53 15.56
C LEU A 591 -9.29 -1.32 14.84
N ALA A 592 -9.29 -0.57 13.74
CA ALA A 592 -10.50 -0.20 12.99
C ALA A 592 -11.33 -1.41 12.55
N CYS A 593 -10.67 -2.56 12.32
CA CYS A 593 -11.31 -3.81 11.95
C CYS A 593 -12.08 -4.50 13.09
N CYS A 594 -11.96 -4.01 14.32
CA CYS A 594 -12.67 -4.55 15.49
C CYS A 594 -13.42 -3.47 16.27
N ALA A 595 -13.19 -2.19 15.97
CA ALA A 595 -13.79 -1.06 16.65
C ALA A 595 -15.19 -0.76 16.09
N ILE A 596 -16.20 -0.66 16.95
CA ILE A 596 -17.58 -0.29 16.59
C ILE A 596 -17.94 1.01 17.30
N PRO A 597 -18.31 2.08 16.59
CA PRO A 597 -18.57 3.38 17.22
C PRO A 597 -19.80 3.36 18.13
N GLN A 598 -19.68 4.00 19.30
CA GLN A 598 -20.77 4.23 20.25
C GLN A 598 -21.30 5.67 20.18
N THR A 599 -20.41 6.60 19.82
CA THR A 599 -20.68 8.03 19.58
C THR A 599 -20.21 8.41 18.20
N ASP A 600 -20.38 9.68 17.84
CA ASP A 600 -19.62 10.26 16.73
C ASP A 600 -18.12 10.14 17.03
N VAL A 601 -17.33 9.87 16.01
CA VAL A 601 -15.89 9.57 16.15
C VAL A 601 -15.06 10.30 15.09
N THR A 602 -13.83 10.64 15.46
CA THR A 602 -12.82 11.16 14.55
C THR A 602 -11.59 10.27 14.61
N ILE A 603 -11.16 9.73 13.48
CA ILE A 603 -10.04 8.81 13.36
C ILE A 603 -9.06 9.21 12.23
N THR A 604 -7.78 8.91 12.42
CA THR A 604 -6.68 9.18 11.48
C THR A 604 -5.80 7.92 11.30
N ASP A 605 -5.33 7.64 10.09
CA ASP A 605 -4.51 6.45 9.78
C ASP A 605 -2.99 6.66 9.87
#